data_AF-A0A497BUL7-F1
#
_entry.id   AF-A0A497BUL7-F1
#
_cell.length_a   1.000
_cell.length_b   1.000
_cell.length_c   1.000
_cell.angle_alpha   90.00
_cell.angle_beta   90.00
_cell.angle_gamma   90.00
#
_symmetry.space_group_name_H-M   'P 1'
#
loop_
_entity.id
_entity.type
_entity.pdbx_description
1 polymer ?
#
loop_
_entity_poly.entity_id
_entity_poly.type
_entity_poly.pdbx_seq_one_letter_code
_entity_poly.pdbx_strand_id
1 'polypeptide(L)' 'MAFYIVQHGQSLAKDLDPEKGLSNQGIETVEKIARVAQQYGVKVDRIQ' A
#
# COMPACT_ATOMS: atom_id res chain seq x y z
N MET A 1 8.97 17.83 -9.50
CA MET A 1 7.69 17.09 -9.36
C MET A 1 8.00 15.62 -9.55
N ALA A 2 7.50 14.75 -8.68
CA ALA A 2 7.77 13.32 -8.71
C ALA A 2 6.45 12.55 -8.71
N PHE A 3 6.37 11.52 -9.56
CA PHE A 3 5.27 10.55 -9.53
C PHE A 3 5.79 9.27 -8.88
N TYR A 4 5.07 8.81 -7.85
CA TYR A 4 5.38 7.58 -7.14
C TYR A 4 4.34 6.54 -7.51
N ILE A 5 4.78 5.47 -8.16
CA ILE A 5 3.93 4.32 -8.49
C ILE A 5 4.23 3.24 -7.46
N VAL A 6 3.19 2.82 -6.75
CA VAL A 6 3.29 1.77 -5.72
C VAL A 6 2.31 0.65 -6.05
N GLN A 7 2.73 -0.58 -5.77
CA GLN A 7 1.85 -1.74 -5.88
C GLN A 7 0.87 -1.75 -4.70
N HIS A 8 -0.37 -2.20 -4.94
CA HIS A 8 -1.29 -2.48 -3.84
C HIS A 8 -0.73 -3.56 -2.90
N GLY A 9 -1.17 -3.58 -1.65
CA GLY A 9 -0.80 -4.65 -0.72
C GLY A 9 -1.31 -6.01 -1.20
N GLN A 10 -0.74 -7.09 -0.67
CA GLN A 10 -1.20 -8.44 -0.98
C GLN A 10 -2.68 -8.59 -0.60
N SER A 11 -3.54 -8.90 -1.58
CA SER A 11 -4.96 -9.19 -1.34
C SER A 11 -5.14 -10.63 -0.85
N LEU A 12 -6.20 -10.87 -0.08
CA LEU A 12 -6.65 -12.22 0.24
C LEU A 12 -7.09 -12.95 -1.03
N ALA A 13 -6.94 -14.29 -1.03
CA ALA A 13 -7.46 -15.12 -2.10
C ALA A 13 -8.98 -14.98 -2.19
N LYS A 14 -9.52 -14.97 -3.41
CA LYS A 14 -10.96 -14.77 -3.67
C LYS A 14 -11.87 -15.79 -2.98
N ASP A 15 -11.32 -16.97 -2.64
CA ASP A 15 -12.04 -18.03 -1.95
C ASP A 15 -12.27 -17.74 -0.45
N LEU A 16 -11.52 -16.80 0.13
CA LEU A 16 -11.57 -16.42 1.55
C LEU A 16 -12.31 -15.11 1.81
N ASP A 17 -12.34 -14.19 0.84
CA ASP A 17 -13.04 -12.91 0.96
C ASP A 17 -13.53 -12.41 -0.41
N PRO A 18 -14.85 -12.34 -0.64
CA PRO A 18 -15.43 -11.80 -1.87
C PRO A 18 -15.16 -10.30 -2.05
N GLU A 19 -14.92 -9.55 -0.96
CA GLU A 19 -14.62 -8.11 -1.02
C GLU A 19 -13.13 -7.82 -1.27
N LYS A 20 -12.28 -8.86 -1.32
CA LYS A 20 -10.83 -8.78 -1.57
C LYS A 20 -10.09 -7.82 -0.64
N GLY A 21 -10.36 -7.91 0.66
CA GLY A 21 -9.56 -7.21 1.67
C GLY A 21 -8.06 -7.53 1.54
N LEU A 22 -7.23 -6.59 1.97
CA LEU A 22 -5.79 -6.84 2.13
C LEU A 22 -5.58 -7.94 3.18
N SER A 23 -4.64 -8.86 2.94
CA SER A 23 -4.21 -9.77 4.00
C SER A 23 -3.46 -8.98 5.07
N ASN A 24 -3.36 -9.52 6.29
CA ASN A 24 -2.56 -8.90 7.35
C ASN A 24 -1.11 -8.64 6.89
N GLN A 25 -0.53 -9.56 6.13
CA GLN A 25 0.79 -9.40 5.51
C GLN A 25 0.80 -8.28 4.46
N GLY A 26 -0.27 -8.14 3.68
CA GLY A 26 -0.45 -7.05 2.73
C GLY A 26 -0.48 -5.69 3.42
N ILE A 27 -1.20 -5.57 4.53
CA ILE A 27 -1.26 -4.36 5.35
C ILE A 27 0.13 -4.01 5.90
N GLU A 28 0.80 -4.97 6.56
CA GLU A 28 2.14 -4.75 7.11
C GLU A 28 3.16 -4.31 6.05
N THR A 29 3.06 -4.87 4.84
CA THR A 29 3.95 -4.52 3.73
C THR A 29 3.71 -3.09 3.27
N VAL A 30 2.46 -2.68 3.08
CA VAL A 30 2.12 -1.32 2.65
C VAL A 30 2.49 -0.29 3.72
N GLU A 31 2.30 -0.61 5.02
CA GLU A 31 2.74 0.25 6.11
C GLU A 31 4.26 0.48 6.11
N LYS A 32 5.05 -0.56 5.85
CA LYS A 32 6.51 -0.41 5.73
C LYS A 32 6.89 0.54 4.60
N ILE A 33 6.25 0.43 3.43
CA ILE A 33 6.48 1.34 2.30
C ILE A 33 6.08 2.78 2.67
N ALA A 34 4.94 2.97 3.33
CA ALA A 34 4.50 4.29 3.78
C ALA A 34 5.50 4.93 4.77
N ARG A 35 6.02 4.16 5.72
CA ARG A 35 7.05 4.62 6.66
C ARG A 35 8.33 5.04 5.94
N VAL A 36 8.77 4.26 4.97
CA VAL A 36 9.96 4.60 4.15
C VAL A 36 9.73 5.92 3.41
N ALA A 37 8.59 6.10 2.74
CA ALA A 37 8.26 7.34 2.05
C ALA A 37 8.23 8.55 3.01
N GLN A 38 7.69 8.38 4.22
CA GLN A 38 7.70 9.40 5.25
C GLN A 38 9.14 9.74 5.69
N GLN A 39 10.00 8.75 5.91
CA GLN A 39 11.40 8.96 6.32
C GLN A 39 12.22 9.67 5.26
N TYR A 40 11.92 9.43 3.98
CA TYR A 40 12.50 10.18 2.86
C TYR A 40 11.91 11.59 2.70
N GLY A 41 10.95 12.00 3.55
CA GLY A 41 10.32 13.31 3.49
C GLY A 41 9.40 13.50 2.28
N VAL A 42 8.88 12.41 1.70
CA VAL A 42 7.96 12.47 0.58
C VAL A 42 6.65 13.12 1.03
N LYS A 43 6.32 14.28 0.45
CA LYS A 43 5.02 14.94 0.63
C LYS A 43 4.09 14.53 -0.49
N VAL A 44 2.90 14.06 -0.14
CA VAL A 44 1.88 13.61 -1.11
C VAL A 44 0.85 14.71 -1.28
N ASP A 45 0.81 15.32 -2.46
CA ASP A 45 -0.18 16.36 -2.78
C ASP A 45 -1.49 15.77 -3.33
N ARG A 46 -1.43 14.61 -4.00
CA ARG A 46 -2.60 13.93 -4.60
C ARG A 46 -2.39 12.42 -4.71
N ILE A 47 -3.46 11.66 -4.47
CA ILE A 47 -3.57 10.22 -4.74
C ILE A 47 -4.67 10.03 -5.80
N GLN A 48 -4.49 9.09 -6.73
CA GLN A 48 -5.46 8.74 -7.78
C GLN A 48 -5.60 7.23 -7.89
#